data_AF-A0AAW9U8M8-F1
#
_entry.id   AF-A0AAW9U8M8-F1
#
_cell.length_a   1.000
_cell.length_b   1.000
_cell.length_c   1.000
_cell.angle_alpha   90.00
_cell.angle_beta   90.00
_cell.angle_gamma   90.00
#
_symmetry.space_group_name_H-M   'P 1'
#
loop_
_entity.id
_entity.type
_entity.pdbx_description
1 polymer ?
#
loop_
_entity_poly.entity_id
_entity_poly.type
_entity_poly.pdbx_seq_one_letter_code
_entity_poly.pdbx_strand_id
1 'polypeptide(L)'
;MMKEYNGESMRVIRAYKVDNNQYVDLRNQAGEDFESIPVEDLGKKKAIKKKAVVEKRVPRIRFSKGDEEYIFWLDSNEYEKFVADNKLNKAMIQNCLEGVVKTHKGYKISEVK
;
A
#
# COMPACT_ATOMS: atom_id res chain seq x y z
N MET A 1 -25.14 14.74 5.77
CA MET A 1 -25.09 14.29 7.18
C MET A 1 -23.63 14.18 7.58
N MET A 2 -23.24 14.73 8.75
CA MET A 2 -21.88 14.60 9.27
C MET A 2 -21.86 13.53 10.38
N LYS A 3 -20.79 12.75 10.46
CA LYS A 3 -20.59 11.68 11.44
C LYS A 3 -19.17 11.77 11.99
N GLU A 4 -19.03 11.55 13.29
CA GLU A 4 -17.71 11.45 13.92
C GLU A 4 -17.13 10.06 13.66
N TYR A 5 -15.92 10.00 13.12
CA TYR A 5 -15.16 8.78 12.91
C TYR A 5 -13.68 9.07 13.15
N ASN A 6 -13.00 8.26 13.96
CA ASN A 6 -11.60 8.45 14.37
C ASN A 6 -11.27 9.83 14.98
N GLY A 7 -12.24 10.47 15.66
CA GLY A 7 -12.06 11.79 16.27
C GLY A 7 -12.15 12.97 15.30
N GLU A 8 -12.50 12.71 14.03
CA GLU A 8 -12.74 13.73 13.02
C GLU A 8 -14.22 13.75 12.59
N SER A 9 -14.71 14.94 12.27
CA SER A 9 -16.04 15.10 11.64
C SER A 9 -15.95 14.80 10.16
N MET A 10 -16.54 13.68 9.74
CA MET A 10 -16.55 13.24 8.35
C MET A 10 -17.93 13.43 7.71
N ARG A 11 -17.95 13.65 6.39
CA ARG A 11 -19.18 13.76 5.59
C ARG A 11 -19.59 12.37 5.10
N VAL A 12 -20.85 11.98 5.35
CA VAL A 12 -21.40 10.76 4.76
C VAL A 12 -21.61 10.97 3.26
N ILE A 13 -20.97 10.13 2.45
CA ILE A 13 -21.11 10.08 0.99
C ILE A 13 -22.25 9.14 0.64
N ARG A 14 -22.25 7.94 1.21
CA ARG A 14 -23.21 6.88 0.91
C ARG A 14 -23.49 6.07 2.16
N ALA A 15 -24.71 5.54 2.27
CA ALA A 15 -25.10 4.58 3.28
C ALA A 15 -25.78 3.40 2.59
N TYR A 16 -25.44 2.17 2.99
CA TYR A 16 -26.00 0.95 2.40
C TYR A 16 -25.99 -0.21 3.39
N LYS A 17 -26.71 -1.29 3.06
CA LYS A 17 -26.87 -2.46 3.92
C LYS A 17 -26.45 -3.71 3.15
N VAL A 18 -25.61 -4.54 3.77
CA VAL A 18 -25.11 -5.81 3.22
C VAL A 18 -25.23 -6.88 4.31
N ASP A 19 -25.85 -8.02 4.01
CA ASP A 19 -25.97 -9.16 4.95
C ASP A 19 -26.41 -8.76 6.38
N ASN A 20 -27.49 -7.98 6.43
CA ASN A 20 -28.07 -7.43 7.65
C ASN A 20 -27.24 -6.37 8.41
N ASN A 21 -26.02 -6.07 7.97
CA ASN A 21 -25.13 -5.06 8.54
C ASN A 21 -25.22 -3.74 7.75
N GLN A 22 -25.16 -2.61 8.45
CA GLN A 22 -25.20 -1.28 7.84
C GLN A 22 -23.80 -0.68 7.73
N TYR A 23 -23.48 -0.15 6.56
CA TYR A 23 -22.20 0.46 6.22
C TYR A 23 -22.40 1.86 5.66
N VAL A 24 -21.38 2.69 5.83
CA VAL A 24 -21.31 4.04 5.28
C VAL A 24 -19.96 4.30 4.64
N ASP A 25 -19.99 5.07 3.56
CA ASP A 25 -18.79 5.66 2.98
C ASP A 25 -18.69 7.11 3.48
N LEU A 26 -17.51 7.50 3.94
CA LEU A 26 -17.23 8.79 4.58
C LEU A 26 -16.14 9.54 3.83
N ARG A 27 -16.19 10.88 3.83
CA ARG A 27 -15.14 11.77 3.32
C ARG A 27 -14.62 12.67 4.43
N ASN A 28 -13.31 12.76 4.61
CA ASN A 28 -12.70 13.72 5.54
C ASN A 28 -12.57 15.13 4.91
N GLN A 29 -12.13 16.12 5.70
CA GLN A 29 -11.91 17.47 5.20
C GLN A 29 -10.76 17.56 4.17
N ALA A 30 -9.80 16.65 4.23
CA ALA A 30 -8.71 16.57 3.25
C ALA A 30 -9.15 15.98 1.89
N GLY A 31 -10.39 15.49 1.79
CA GLY A 31 -10.92 14.86 0.57
C GLY A 31 -10.60 13.37 0.43
N GLU A 32 -10.05 12.73 1.46
CA GLU A 32 -9.88 11.27 1.51
C GLU A 32 -11.21 10.58 1.77
N ASP A 33 -11.45 9.51 1.02
CA ASP A 33 -12.63 8.65 1.14
C ASP A 33 -12.33 7.40 1.97
N PHE A 34 -13.27 7.04 2.84
CA PHE A 34 -13.25 5.88 3.72
C PHE A 34 -14.50 5.06 3.44
N GLU A 35 -14.34 3.94 2.77
CA GLU A 35 -15.45 3.10 2.29
C GLU A 35 -15.80 1.97 3.26
N SER A 36 -17.04 1.50 3.20
CA SER A 36 -17.52 0.31 3.92
C SER A 36 -17.34 0.39 5.45
N ILE A 37 -17.49 1.58 6.05
CA ILE A 37 -17.36 1.75 7.50
C ILE A 37 -18.65 1.29 8.18
N PRO A 38 -18.61 0.33 9.13
CA PRO A 38 -19.80 -0.09 9.86
C PRO A 38 -20.42 1.07 10.62
N VAL A 39 -21.74 1.23 10.55
CA VAL A 39 -22.46 2.30 11.27
C VAL A 39 -22.23 2.20 12.78
N GLU A 40 -22.03 0.99 13.30
CA GLU A 40 -21.74 0.72 14.71
C GLU A 40 -20.37 1.25 15.17
N ASP A 41 -19.47 1.57 14.26
CA ASP A 41 -18.16 2.15 14.55
C ASP A 41 -18.14 3.68 14.51
N LEU A 42 -19.24 4.31 14.10
CA LEU A 42 -19.40 5.77 14.11
C LEU A 42 -19.64 6.28 15.53
N GLY A 43 -19.03 7.41 15.90
CA GLY A 43 -19.17 8.02 17.22
C GLY A 43 -18.43 7.30 18.36
N LYS A 44 -17.75 6.18 18.05
CA LYS A 44 -16.81 5.56 18.99
C LYS A 44 -15.46 6.24 18.81
N LYS A 45 -14.99 6.92 19.86
CA LYS A 45 -13.58 7.31 20.00
C LYS A 45 -12.74 6.03 20.16
N LYS A 46 -12.53 5.29 19.08
CA LYS A 46 -11.50 4.26 19.06
C LYS A 46 -10.19 5.01 19.23
N ALA A 47 -9.53 4.80 20.39
CA ALA A 47 -8.14 5.18 20.57
C ALA A 47 -7.40 4.77 19.31
N ILE A 48 -6.71 5.74 18.71
CA ILE A 48 -6.06 5.67 17.40
C ILE A 48 -5.30 4.35 17.30
N LYS A 49 -5.98 3.28 16.83
CA LYS A 49 -5.31 2.23 16.11
C LYS A 49 -5.02 2.94 14.81
N LYS A 50 -3.88 3.66 14.80
CA LYS A 50 -3.15 4.05 13.60
C LYS A 50 -3.49 2.97 12.61
N LYS A 51 -4.07 3.38 11.46
CA LYS A 51 -4.37 2.51 10.32
C LYS A 51 -3.43 1.33 10.48
N ALA A 52 -3.98 0.13 10.66
CA ALA A 52 -3.26 -0.98 10.09
C ALA A 52 -3.15 -0.59 8.61
N VAL A 53 -2.12 0.21 8.28
CA VAL A 53 -1.19 -0.11 7.24
C VAL A 53 -1.09 -1.60 7.46
N VAL A 54 -1.87 -2.33 6.66
CA VAL A 54 -1.53 -3.69 6.37
C VAL A 54 -0.05 -3.52 6.10
N GLU A 55 0.78 -3.96 7.04
CA GLU A 55 2.16 -4.25 6.75
C GLU A 55 2.01 -5.33 5.67
N LYS A 56 1.70 -4.89 4.43
CA LYS A 56 2.10 -5.55 3.22
C LYS A 56 3.55 -5.73 3.56
N ARG A 57 3.91 -6.95 3.95
CA ARG A 57 5.30 -7.33 4.16
C ARG A 57 5.93 -6.91 2.86
N VAL A 58 6.55 -5.73 2.86
CA VAL A 58 6.96 -5.12 1.63
C VAL A 58 8.08 -6.02 1.19
N PRO A 59 7.93 -6.77 0.09
CA PRO A 59 8.91 -7.80 -0.22
C PRO A 59 10.27 -7.13 -0.39
N ARG A 60 11.31 -7.73 0.20
CA ARG A 60 12.67 -7.26 -0.01
C ARG A 60 13.10 -7.77 -1.38
N ILE A 61 13.58 -6.89 -2.23
CA ILE A 61 14.07 -7.23 -3.55
C ILE A 61 15.59 -7.21 -3.52
N ARG A 62 16.18 -8.32 -3.96
CA ARG A 62 17.61 -8.45 -4.20
C ARG A 62 17.92 -8.20 -5.68
N PHE A 63 18.88 -7.33 -5.92
CA PHE A 63 19.53 -7.09 -7.21
C PHE A 63 20.94 -7.63 -7.14
N SER A 64 21.25 -8.68 -7.90
CA SER A 64 22.60 -9.26 -7.96
C SER A 64 23.21 -9.04 -9.34
N LYS A 65 24.45 -8.56 -9.41
CA LYS A 65 25.19 -8.35 -10.65
C LYS A 65 26.65 -8.79 -10.45
N GLY A 66 26.98 -9.99 -10.95
CA GLY A 66 28.26 -10.61 -10.61
C GLY A 66 28.33 -10.90 -9.11
N ASP A 67 29.39 -10.41 -8.46
CA ASP A 67 29.61 -10.51 -7.01
C ASP A 67 28.92 -9.41 -6.18
N GLU A 68 28.35 -8.39 -6.84
CA GLU A 68 27.66 -7.30 -6.16
C GLU A 68 26.19 -7.65 -5.90
N GLU A 69 25.74 -7.51 -4.65
CA GLU A 69 24.36 -7.75 -4.25
C GLU A 69 23.80 -6.55 -3.49
N TYR A 70 22.64 -6.07 -3.91
CA TYR A 70 21.92 -4.97 -3.27
C TYR A 70 20.52 -5.41 -2.87
N ILE A 71 20.12 -5.17 -1.63
CA ILE A 71 18.81 -5.58 -1.11
C ILE A 71 18.06 -4.35 -0.65
N PHE A 72 16.91 -4.10 -1.26
CA PHE A 72 16.04 -2.96 -0.93
C PHE A 72 14.66 -3.44 -0.57
N TRP A 73 13.94 -2.66 0.22
CA TRP A 73 12.50 -2.85 0.39
C TRP A 73 11.80 -2.36 -0.88
N LEU A 74 10.89 -3.15 -1.44
CA LEU A 74 10.10 -2.71 -2.60
C LEU A 74 9.42 -1.36 -2.31
N ASP A 75 9.37 -0.45 -3.27
CA ASP A 75 8.81 0.90 -3.10
C ASP A 75 9.44 1.77 -1.98
N SER A 76 10.62 1.41 -1.45
CA SER A 76 11.37 2.32 -0.59
C SER A 76 12.02 3.44 -1.40
N ASN A 77 12.29 4.57 -0.74
CA ASN A 77 13.00 5.68 -1.38
C ASN A 77 14.39 5.26 -1.90
N GLU A 78 15.05 4.32 -1.22
CA GLU A 78 16.33 3.75 -1.66
C GLU A 78 16.16 2.88 -2.91
N TYR A 79 15.11 2.06 -2.96
CA TYR A 79 14.75 1.28 -4.14
C TYR A 79 14.48 2.19 -5.34
N GLU A 80 13.64 3.22 -5.17
CA GLU A 80 13.30 4.14 -6.26
C GLU A 80 14.52 4.89 -6.79
N LYS A 81 15.40 5.35 -5.88
CA LYS A 81 16.68 5.96 -6.27
C LYS A 81 17.56 4.98 -7.01
N PHE A 82 17.72 3.75 -6.54
CA PHE A 82 18.55 2.75 -7.21
C PHE A 82 18.03 2.42 -8.61
N VAL A 83 16.72 2.27 -8.75
CA VAL A 83 16.05 2.03 -10.03
C VAL A 83 16.27 3.21 -10.99
N ALA A 84 16.15 4.46 -10.51
CA ALA A 84 16.38 5.64 -11.32
C ALA A 84 17.85 5.79 -11.75
N ASP A 85 18.78 5.66 -10.80
CA ASP A 85 20.24 5.80 -11.01
C ASP A 85 20.76 4.78 -12.02
N ASN A 86 20.34 3.52 -11.88
CA ASN A 86 20.69 2.44 -12.79
C ASN A 86 19.83 2.40 -14.07
N LYS A 87 18.91 3.36 -14.24
CA LYS A 87 17.95 3.45 -15.36
C LYS A 87 17.20 2.12 -15.56
N LEU A 88 16.84 1.45 -14.48
CA LEU A 88 16.04 0.22 -14.49
C LEU A 88 14.57 0.58 -14.75
N ASN A 89 13.83 -0.34 -15.36
CA ASN A 89 12.43 -0.11 -15.69
C ASN A 89 11.60 -0.94 -14.72
N LYS A 90 10.71 -0.30 -13.94
CA LYS A 90 9.85 -0.98 -12.96
C LYS A 90 9.06 -2.14 -13.58
N ALA A 91 8.58 -1.99 -14.82
CA ALA A 91 7.89 -3.08 -15.52
C ALA A 91 8.81 -4.28 -15.80
N MET A 92 10.07 -4.03 -16.18
CA MET A 92 11.05 -5.10 -16.39
C MET A 92 11.48 -5.75 -15.07
N ILE A 93 11.59 -4.98 -13.98
CA ILE A 93 11.85 -5.52 -12.64
C ILE A 93 10.72 -6.47 -12.24
N GLN A 94 9.47 -6.06 -12.43
CA GLN A 94 8.31 -6.91 -12.15
C GLN A 94 8.32 -8.18 -13.01
N ASN A 95 8.60 -8.07 -14.30
CA ASN A 95 8.78 -9.24 -15.18
C ASN A 95 9.92 -10.17 -14.71
N CYS A 96 10.97 -9.63 -14.10
CA CYS A 96 12.03 -10.44 -13.50
C CYS A 96 11.58 -11.16 -12.23
N LEU A 97 10.78 -10.51 -11.38
CA LEU A 97 10.20 -11.12 -10.19
C LEU A 97 9.20 -12.22 -10.55
N GLU A 98 8.42 -12.02 -11.62
CA GLU A 98 7.47 -13.01 -12.15
C GLU A 98 8.17 -14.14 -12.95
N GLY A 99 9.49 -14.06 -13.13
CA GLY A 99 10.28 -15.05 -13.86
C GLY A 99 10.13 -15.03 -15.38
N VAL A 100 9.41 -14.04 -15.92
CA VAL A 100 9.24 -13.82 -17.38
C VAL A 100 10.58 -13.46 -18.01
N VAL A 101 11.41 -12.67 -17.32
CA VAL A 101 12.72 -12.22 -17.80
C VAL A 101 13.79 -12.61 -16.78
N LYS A 102 14.87 -13.28 -17.21
CA LYS A 102 15.91 -13.79 -16.29
C LYS A 102 16.78 -12.69 -15.67
N THR A 103 17.08 -11.64 -16.43
CA THR A 103 17.94 -10.52 -16.00
C THR A 103 17.50 -9.22 -16.66
N HIS A 104 17.65 -8.10 -15.96
CA HIS A 104 17.42 -6.77 -16.52
C HIS A 104 18.67 -5.92 -16.37
N LYS A 105 19.24 -5.44 -17.49
CA LYS A 105 20.50 -4.66 -17.52
C LYS A 105 21.67 -5.31 -16.75
N GLY A 106 21.76 -6.64 -16.81
CA GLY A 106 22.78 -7.42 -16.12
C GLY A 106 22.52 -7.66 -14.63
N TYR A 107 21.43 -7.11 -14.07
CA TYR A 107 20.97 -7.45 -12.74
C TYR A 107 20.05 -8.66 -12.77
N LYS A 108 20.33 -9.63 -11.92
CA LYS A 108 19.41 -10.70 -11.55
C LYS A 108 18.57 -10.21 -10.38
N ILE A 109 17.25 -10.19 -10.56
CA ILE A 109 16.32 -9.61 -9.60
C ILE A 109 15.52 -10.75 -8.99
N SER A 110 15.42 -10.79 -7.66
CA SER A 110 14.69 -11.85 -6.97
C SER A 110 14.09 -11.33 -5.66
N GLU A 111 12.94 -11.87 -5.29
CA GLU A 111 12.34 -11.62 -3.98
C GLU A 111 13.10 -12.38 -2.90
N VAL A 112 13.42 -11.69 -1.81
CA VAL A 112 13.99 -12.26 -0.58
C VAL A 112 12.82 -12.50 0.38
N LYS A 113 12.54 -13.78 0.62
CA LYS A 113 11.53 -14.25 1.58
C LYS A 113 12.05 -14.27 3.01
#